data_AF-A0A8H7UN58-F1
#
_entry.id   AF-A0A8H7UN58-F1
#
_cell.length_a   1.000
_cell.length_b   1.000
_cell.length_c   1.000
_cell.angle_alpha   90.00
_cell.angle_beta   90.00
_cell.angle_gamma   90.00
#
_symmetry.space_group_name_H-M   'P 1'
#
loop_
_entity.id
_entity.type
_entity.pdbx_description
1 polymer ?
#
loop_
_entity_poly.entity_id
_entity_poly.type
_entity_poly.pdbx_seq_one_letter_code
_entity_poly.pdbx_strand_id
1 'polypeptide(L)'
;MEVLVSMHSQMSTSNWTTIVDQCKWPCCQEFHTTEEKQSHVLQQHLGKIVDEQIRPAYQKHKHPALNKPLPGARFTDNSLDLAFHENQNWKERNVLGYASIDVLEWVVQLASPPQLDQTYPMLAPAILITVDDFDADYKVRGVHLIQCLITKVQSNLLITSGLGKVFLETLFHCLTYIRADAARPDLVQASYQSCRDLISLLADVESKSRIHMCERLLTEGILLSGTAELWEIRRIGIEQIPFICNELGIMTVQYVKSILVLICDILESSHASSEMKIAAGKVLTPVMQSCRPRSVPDSYTHLQKLLLSNNGITEYRFIEVRSLSLW
;
A
#
# COMPACT_ATOMS: atom_id res chain seq x y z
N MET A 1 -7.06 12.77 7.61
CA MET A 1 -5.70 12.41 8.06
C MET A 1 -5.62 12.06 9.55
N GLU A 2 -6.54 12.53 10.42
CA GLU A 2 -6.48 12.25 11.88
C GLU A 2 -7.26 10.99 12.35
N VAL A 3 -8.17 10.43 11.53
CA VAL A 3 -9.06 9.34 11.98
C VAL A 3 -8.44 7.93 11.85
N LEU A 4 -7.50 7.72 10.91
CA LEU A 4 -6.82 6.42 10.74
C LEU A 4 -5.65 6.21 11.72
N VAL A 5 -5.06 7.28 12.24
CA VAL A 5 -4.01 7.21 13.28
C VAL A 5 -4.59 6.73 14.62
N SER A 6 -5.86 7.02 14.88
CA SER A 6 -6.52 6.74 16.17
C SER A 6 -6.78 5.24 16.42
N MET A 7 -7.16 4.47 15.39
CA MET A 7 -7.50 3.05 15.57
C MET A 7 -6.29 2.11 15.60
N HIS A 8 -5.17 2.46 14.94
CA HIS A 8 -3.90 1.72 15.09
C HIS A 8 -3.10 2.13 16.34
N SER A 9 -3.36 3.31 16.90
CA SER A 9 -2.69 3.76 18.13
C SER A 9 -3.10 2.98 19.38
N GLN A 10 -4.26 2.31 19.38
CA GLN A 10 -4.73 1.54 20.55
C GLN A 10 -4.24 0.07 20.56
N MET A 11 -3.86 -0.51 19.41
CA MET A 11 -3.30 -1.88 19.36
C MET A 11 -1.78 -1.93 19.55
N SER A 12 -1.06 -0.80 19.46
CA SER A 12 0.41 -0.81 19.41
C SER A 12 1.10 -0.63 20.77
N THR A 13 0.58 0.21 21.66
CA THR A 13 1.32 0.58 22.89
C THR A 13 1.43 -0.54 23.92
N SER A 14 0.38 -1.37 24.10
CA SER A 14 0.35 -2.45 25.09
C SER A 14 1.25 -3.64 24.73
N ASN A 15 1.47 -3.88 23.44
CA ASN A 15 2.31 -4.99 22.98
C ASN A 15 3.80 -4.59 23.06
N TRP A 16 4.13 -3.32 22.81
CA TRP A 16 5.50 -2.81 22.91
C TRP A 16 6.05 -2.80 24.32
N THR A 17 5.25 -2.40 25.31
CA THR A 17 5.64 -2.46 26.73
C THR A 17 6.02 -3.89 27.10
N THR A 18 5.23 -4.88 26.67
CA THR A 18 5.46 -6.30 26.95
C THR A 18 6.76 -6.83 26.34
N ILE A 19 7.12 -6.39 25.12
CA ILE A 19 8.38 -6.78 24.45
C ILE A 19 9.60 -6.21 25.18
N VAL A 20 9.50 -4.95 25.64
CA VAL A 20 10.62 -4.20 26.23
C VAL A 20 10.85 -4.59 27.69
N ASP A 21 9.77 -4.74 28.46
CA ASP A 21 9.84 -5.10 29.88
C ASP A 21 10.44 -6.49 30.11
N GLN A 22 10.52 -7.29 29.06
CA GLN A 22 11.14 -8.60 29.05
C GLN A 22 12.59 -8.62 28.60
N CYS A 23 13.20 -7.46 28.38
CA CYS A 23 14.64 -7.43 28.17
C CYS A 23 15.36 -8.10 29.36
N LYS A 24 15.90 -9.30 29.14
CA LYS A 24 16.69 -10.06 30.13
C LYS A 24 18.17 -9.69 30.11
N TRP A 25 18.59 -8.77 29.25
CA TRP A 25 20.00 -8.37 29.19
C TRP A 25 20.37 -7.58 30.45
N PRO A 26 21.50 -7.90 31.12
CA PRO A 26 21.89 -7.25 32.36
C PRO A 26 21.97 -5.72 32.23
N CYS A 27 22.41 -5.21 31.07
CA CYS A 27 22.51 -3.77 30.80
C CYS A 27 21.16 -3.05 30.69
N CYS A 28 20.04 -3.76 30.47
CA CYS A 28 18.70 -3.15 30.46
C CYS A 28 18.17 -2.84 31.87
N GLN A 29 18.76 -3.42 32.92
CA GLN A 29 18.28 -3.25 34.30
C GLN A 29 18.57 -1.86 34.87
N GLU A 30 19.47 -1.11 34.23
CA GLU A 30 19.90 0.23 34.64
C GLU A 30 18.89 1.33 34.26
N PHE A 31 17.91 1.02 33.40
CA PHE A 31 16.92 1.99 32.93
C PHE A 31 15.59 1.83 33.66
N HIS A 32 14.93 2.95 33.95
CA HIS A 32 13.71 2.96 34.77
C HIS A 32 12.44 3.28 33.95
N THR A 33 12.59 3.97 32.83
CA THR A 33 11.45 4.28 31.94
C THR A 33 11.39 3.30 30.76
N THR A 34 10.18 3.07 30.23
CA THR A 34 9.99 2.21 29.04
C THR A 34 10.68 2.80 27.81
N GLU A 35 10.70 4.11 27.66
CA GLU A 35 11.29 4.80 26.49
C GLU A 35 12.82 4.71 26.47
N GLU A 36 13.48 4.88 27.63
CA GLU A 36 14.92 4.68 27.76
C GLU A 36 15.29 3.22 27.50
N LYS A 37 14.53 2.26 28.06
CA LYS A 37 14.72 0.83 27.80
C LYS A 37 14.57 0.50 26.32
N GLN A 38 13.51 1.01 25.66
CA GLN A 38 13.29 0.83 24.23
C GLN A 38 14.48 1.30 23.41
N SER A 39 14.92 2.53 23.68
CA SER A 39 16.05 3.14 22.99
C SER A 39 17.32 2.32 23.19
N HIS A 40 17.61 1.90 24.42
CA HIS A 40 18.76 1.05 24.74
C HIS A 40 18.71 -0.30 24.03
N VAL A 41 17.58 -0.99 24.08
CA VAL A 41 17.41 -2.32 23.45
C VAL A 41 17.65 -2.23 21.94
N LEU A 42 17.06 -1.24 21.27
CA LEU A 42 17.29 -1.04 19.84
C LEU A 42 18.75 -0.68 19.54
N GLN A 43 19.40 0.13 20.39
CA GLN A 43 20.80 0.53 20.19
C GLN A 43 21.78 -0.63 20.37
N GLN A 44 21.59 -1.47 21.39
CA GLN A 44 22.58 -2.47 21.81
C GLN A 44 22.25 -3.89 21.36
N HIS A 45 20.98 -4.17 21.04
CA HIS A 45 20.50 -5.55 20.86
C HIS A 45 19.71 -5.77 19.58
N LEU A 46 19.49 -4.76 18.74
CA LEU A 46 18.75 -4.91 17.48
C LEU A 46 19.27 -6.06 16.62
N GLY A 47 20.59 -6.18 16.42
CA GLY A 47 21.17 -7.28 15.65
C GLY A 47 20.77 -8.66 16.19
N LYS A 48 20.83 -8.85 17.51
CA LYS A 48 20.43 -10.11 18.17
C LYS A 48 18.93 -10.37 18.03
N ILE A 49 18.09 -9.35 18.16
CA ILE A 49 16.63 -9.48 17.98
C ILE A 49 16.32 -9.94 16.56
N VAL A 50 16.98 -9.34 15.56
CA VAL A 50 16.79 -9.74 14.16
C VAL A 50 17.27 -11.18 13.92
N ASP A 51 18.44 -11.54 14.45
CA ASP A 51 19.06 -12.85 14.22
C ASP A 51 18.40 -14.01 14.99
N GLU A 52 18.02 -13.79 16.24
CA GLU A 52 17.57 -14.83 17.17
C GLU A 52 16.05 -14.94 17.25
N GLN A 53 15.31 -13.87 16.91
CA GLN A 53 13.85 -13.83 17.06
C GLN A 53 13.12 -13.67 15.73
N ILE A 54 13.46 -12.66 14.93
CA ILE A 54 12.74 -12.39 13.68
C ILE A 54 13.12 -13.45 12.64
N ARG A 55 14.40 -13.57 12.29
CA ARG A 55 14.81 -14.45 11.19
C ARG A 55 14.36 -15.90 11.38
N PRO A 56 14.53 -16.56 12.55
CA PRO A 56 14.14 -17.95 12.71
C PRO A 56 12.62 -18.17 12.59
N ALA A 57 11.81 -17.20 13.02
CA ALA A 57 10.35 -17.29 12.91
C ALA A 57 9.85 -17.17 11.45
N TYR A 58 10.58 -16.44 10.62
CA TYR A 58 10.27 -16.24 9.19
C TYR A 58 11.01 -17.22 8.26
N GLN A 59 11.80 -18.15 8.79
CA GLN A 59 12.40 -19.19 7.97
C GLN A 59 11.30 -20.06 7.36
N LYS A 60 11.35 -20.27 6.04
CA LYS A 60 10.34 -21.06 5.32
C LYS A 60 10.31 -22.49 5.85
N HIS A 61 9.16 -22.90 6.36
CA HIS A 61 8.88 -24.31 6.62
C HIS A 61 8.67 -25.02 5.28
N LYS A 62 9.18 -26.24 5.14
CA LYS A 62 8.92 -27.04 3.95
C LYS A 62 7.43 -27.38 3.92
N HIS A 63 6.79 -27.19 2.77
CA HIS A 63 5.39 -27.56 2.59
C HIS A 63 5.17 -29.03 2.99
N PRO A 64 4.15 -29.38 3.79
CA PRO A 64 3.91 -30.75 4.26
C PRO A 64 3.83 -31.78 3.12
N ALA A 65 3.36 -31.35 1.94
CA ALA A 65 3.31 -32.19 0.74
C ALA A 65 4.69 -32.65 0.23
N LEU A 66 5.77 -31.92 0.55
CA LEU A 66 7.14 -32.30 0.16
C LEU A 66 7.72 -33.43 1.05
N ASN A 67 7.15 -33.65 2.23
CA ASN A 67 7.63 -34.66 3.19
C ASN A 67 6.91 -36.01 3.08
N LYS A 68 5.87 -36.13 2.22
CA LYS A 68 5.11 -37.37 2.05
C LYS A 68 5.20 -37.88 0.60
N PRO A 69 5.92 -38.99 0.33
CA PRO A 69 5.75 -39.73 -0.91
C PRO A 69 4.41 -40.46 -0.82
N LEU A 70 3.31 -39.79 -1.13
CA LEU A 70 1.98 -40.40 -1.18
C LEU A 70 1.81 -41.04 -2.58
N PRO A 71 1.73 -42.38 -2.70
CA PRO A 71 1.35 -43.02 -3.94
C PRO A 71 -0.11 -42.64 -4.23
N GLY A 72 -0.34 -41.81 -5.23
CA GLY A 72 -1.69 -41.44 -5.67
C GLY A 72 -2.29 -40.18 -5.05
N ALA A 73 -1.53 -39.33 -4.35
CA ALA A 73 -1.98 -37.98 -4.06
C ALA A 73 -2.09 -37.19 -5.36
N ARG A 74 -3.31 -37.09 -5.88
CA ARG A 74 -3.65 -36.12 -6.91
C ARG A 74 -3.33 -34.74 -6.34
N PHE A 75 -2.72 -33.91 -7.18
CA PHE A 75 -2.46 -32.50 -6.92
C PHE A 75 -3.70 -31.83 -6.28
N THR A 76 -3.45 -30.91 -5.34
CA THR A 76 -4.39 -30.02 -4.62
C THR A 76 -5.23 -30.65 -3.50
N ASP A 77 -4.62 -30.93 -2.35
CA ASP A 77 -5.35 -31.01 -1.08
C ASP A 77 -5.32 -29.62 -0.43
N ASN A 78 -6.36 -28.81 -0.68
CA ASN A 78 -6.49 -27.46 -0.15
C ASN A 78 -6.40 -27.41 1.39
N SER A 79 -6.70 -28.50 2.09
CA SER A 79 -6.63 -28.54 3.55
C SER A 79 -5.19 -28.50 4.07
N LEU A 80 -4.26 -29.13 3.34
CA LEU A 80 -2.82 -29.08 3.67
C LEU A 80 -2.23 -27.71 3.37
N ASP A 81 -2.66 -27.08 2.27
CA ASP A 81 -2.24 -25.74 1.89
C ASP A 81 -2.73 -24.71 2.93
N LEU A 82 -4.01 -24.76 3.31
CA LEU A 82 -4.57 -23.89 4.36
C LEU A 82 -3.83 -24.08 5.70
N ALA A 83 -3.65 -25.33 6.14
CA ALA A 83 -2.93 -25.60 7.39
C ALA A 83 -1.46 -25.14 7.36
N PHE A 84 -0.80 -25.20 6.21
CA PHE A 84 0.57 -24.68 6.05
C PHE A 84 0.62 -23.15 6.21
N HIS A 85 -0.37 -22.47 5.66
CA HIS A 85 -0.45 -21.02 5.68
C HIS A 85 -0.91 -20.45 7.04
N GLU A 86 -1.74 -21.19 7.78
CA GLU A 86 -2.19 -20.85 9.14
C GLU A 86 -1.12 -21.11 10.21
N ASN A 87 -0.38 -22.23 10.13
CA ASN A 87 0.57 -22.66 11.17
C ASN A 87 1.99 -22.14 10.91
N GLN A 88 2.12 -20.84 10.71
CA GLN A 88 3.42 -20.19 10.52
C GLN A 88 3.93 -19.61 11.84
N ASN A 89 5.16 -19.99 12.24
CA ASN A 89 5.76 -19.60 13.52
C ASN A 89 5.75 -18.09 13.79
N TRP A 90 5.86 -17.26 12.74
CA TRP A 90 5.86 -15.82 12.91
C TRP A 90 4.50 -15.22 13.29
N LYS A 91 3.40 -15.97 13.10
CA LYS A 91 2.03 -15.62 13.51
C LYS A 91 1.70 -16.10 14.93
N GLU A 92 2.42 -17.10 15.43
CA GLU A 92 2.16 -17.70 16.74
C GLU A 92 2.44 -16.71 17.88
N ARG A 93 1.44 -16.51 18.74
CA ARG A 93 1.60 -15.73 19.97
C ARG A 93 2.30 -16.58 21.02
N ASN A 94 3.35 -16.04 21.62
CA ASN A 94 4.04 -16.67 22.73
C ASN A 94 3.21 -16.55 24.03
N VAL A 95 3.75 -17.08 25.13
CA VAL A 95 3.12 -17.06 26.47
C VAL A 95 2.83 -15.66 27.03
N LEU A 96 3.30 -14.62 26.35
CA LEU A 96 3.24 -13.23 26.76
C LEU A 96 2.34 -12.42 25.82
N GLY A 97 1.69 -13.10 24.86
CA GLY A 97 0.66 -12.54 24.01
C GLY A 97 1.15 -11.82 22.75
N TYR A 98 2.44 -11.85 22.42
CA TYR A 98 2.96 -11.23 21.19
C TYR A 98 3.53 -12.28 20.22
N ALA A 99 3.49 -11.96 18.93
CA ALA A 99 4.04 -12.76 17.84
C ALA A 99 5.29 -12.11 17.23
N SER A 100 6.05 -12.83 16.40
CA SER A 100 7.27 -12.29 15.77
C SER A 100 7.00 -11.13 14.82
N ILE A 101 5.82 -11.10 14.19
CA ILE A 101 5.42 -9.95 13.37
C ILE A 101 5.20 -8.68 14.19
N ASP A 102 4.72 -8.80 15.44
CA ASP A 102 4.59 -7.65 16.33
C ASP A 102 6.00 -7.09 16.58
N VAL A 103 7.00 -7.95 16.84
CA VAL A 103 8.39 -7.51 17.03
C VAL A 103 8.99 -6.89 15.76
N LEU A 104 8.63 -7.40 14.57
CA LEU A 104 9.05 -6.81 13.29
C LEU A 104 8.51 -5.38 13.13
N GLU A 105 7.22 -5.17 13.41
CA GLU A 105 6.59 -3.84 13.38
C GLU A 105 7.23 -2.89 14.38
N TRP A 106 7.46 -3.34 15.61
CA TRP A 106 8.15 -2.55 16.63
C TRP A 106 9.52 -2.07 16.15
N VAL A 107 10.33 -3.00 15.60
CA VAL A 107 11.68 -2.68 15.09
C VAL A 107 11.60 -1.65 13.98
N VAL A 108 10.77 -1.87 12.96
CA VAL A 108 10.67 -0.95 11.82
C VAL A 108 10.12 0.43 12.25
N GLN A 109 9.16 0.46 13.17
CA GLN A 109 8.53 1.69 13.66
C GLN A 109 9.44 2.51 14.59
N LEU A 110 10.28 1.89 15.42
CA LEU A 110 11.05 2.62 16.43
C LEU A 110 12.56 2.69 16.16
N ALA A 111 13.13 1.80 15.35
CA ALA A 111 14.54 1.91 15.00
C ALA A 111 14.80 3.22 14.24
N SER A 112 15.95 3.82 14.56
CA SER A 112 16.44 5.04 13.93
C SER A 112 16.91 4.77 12.49
N PRO A 113 16.96 5.80 11.62
CA PRO A 113 17.46 5.66 10.25
C PRO A 113 18.82 4.94 10.13
N PRO A 114 19.88 5.29 10.91
CA PRO A 114 21.16 4.60 10.81
C PRO A 114 21.10 3.12 11.20
N GLN A 115 20.22 2.75 12.15
CA GLN A 115 20.01 1.36 12.54
C GLN A 115 19.32 0.58 11.42
N LEU A 116 18.31 1.17 10.78
CA LEU A 116 17.61 0.54 9.66
C LEU A 116 18.48 0.45 8.41
N ASP A 117 19.29 1.46 8.09
CA ASP A 117 20.25 1.40 6.98
C ASP A 117 21.19 0.17 7.06
N GLN A 118 21.54 -0.24 8.28
CA GLN A 118 22.39 -1.41 8.52
C GLN A 118 21.62 -2.74 8.54
N THR A 119 20.38 -2.73 9.01
CA THR A 119 19.62 -3.96 9.31
C THR A 119 18.52 -4.28 8.30
N TYR A 120 18.13 -3.34 7.44
CA TYR A 120 17.07 -3.54 6.45
C TYR A 120 17.27 -4.78 5.55
N PRO A 121 18.50 -5.18 5.12
CA PRO A 121 18.64 -6.35 4.26
C PRO A 121 18.20 -7.64 4.96
N MET A 122 18.31 -7.68 6.30
CA MET A 122 17.91 -8.82 7.12
C MET A 122 16.41 -8.80 7.45
N LEU A 123 15.80 -7.61 7.46
CA LEU A 123 14.36 -7.42 7.69
C LEU A 123 13.53 -7.63 6.41
N ALA A 124 14.10 -7.29 5.25
CA ALA A 124 13.42 -7.32 3.97
C ALA A 124 12.75 -8.66 3.63
N PRO A 125 13.38 -9.84 3.85
CA PRO A 125 12.72 -11.13 3.63
C PRO A 125 11.47 -11.32 4.49
N ALA A 126 11.51 -10.90 5.76
CA ALA A 126 10.37 -11.02 6.67
C ALA A 126 9.22 -10.08 6.27
N ILE A 127 9.54 -8.86 5.82
CA ILE A 127 8.56 -7.91 5.29
C ILE A 127 7.90 -8.46 4.02
N LEU A 128 8.69 -9.00 3.08
CA LEU A 128 8.16 -9.60 1.85
C LEU A 128 7.27 -10.81 2.14
N ILE A 129 7.68 -11.71 3.03
CA ILE A 129 6.84 -12.85 3.46
C ILE A 129 5.52 -12.36 4.06
N THR A 130 5.56 -11.28 4.85
CA THR A 130 4.37 -10.70 5.47
C THR A 130 3.40 -10.13 4.42
N VAL A 131 3.90 -9.39 3.43
CA VAL A 131 3.06 -8.84 2.34
C VAL A 131 2.57 -9.93 1.40
N ASP A 132 3.34 -11.00 1.21
CA ASP A 132 2.97 -12.13 0.37
C ASP A 132 2.02 -13.13 1.06
N ASP A 133 1.63 -12.88 2.30
CA ASP A 133 0.79 -13.80 3.06
C ASP A 133 -0.60 -13.99 2.43
N PHE A 134 -1.20 -15.18 2.59
CA PHE A 134 -2.52 -15.47 2.03
C PHE A 134 -3.63 -14.64 2.70
N ASP A 135 -3.47 -14.30 3.98
CA ASP A 135 -4.43 -13.53 4.74
C ASP A 135 -4.14 -12.03 4.55
N ALA A 136 -5.16 -11.35 4.06
CA ALA A 136 -5.09 -9.95 3.71
C ALA A 136 -4.83 -9.02 4.90
N ASP A 137 -5.14 -9.42 6.14
CA ASP A 137 -4.81 -8.62 7.32
C ASP A 137 -3.28 -8.51 7.49
N TYR A 138 -2.56 -9.60 7.24
CA TYR A 138 -1.09 -9.57 7.25
C TYR A 138 -0.52 -8.83 6.05
N LYS A 139 -1.18 -8.88 4.89
CA LYS A 139 -0.80 -8.04 3.75
C LYS A 139 -0.83 -6.56 4.09
N VAL A 140 -1.89 -6.08 4.74
CA VAL A 140 -2.02 -4.67 5.17
C VAL A 140 -0.88 -4.28 6.10
N ARG A 141 -0.59 -5.13 7.10
CA ARG A 141 0.55 -4.93 8.01
C ARG A 141 1.88 -4.87 7.25
N GLY A 142 2.07 -5.75 6.29
CA GLY A 142 3.22 -5.77 5.40
C GLY A 142 3.38 -4.48 4.59
N VAL A 143 2.29 -3.95 4.03
CA VAL A 143 2.31 -2.68 3.29
C VAL A 143 2.72 -1.53 4.21
N HIS A 144 2.21 -1.48 5.43
CA HIS A 144 2.64 -0.50 6.43
C HIS A 144 4.11 -0.65 6.83
N LEU A 145 4.62 -1.88 6.93
CA LEU A 145 6.05 -2.15 7.15
C LEU A 145 6.90 -1.59 6.01
N ILE A 146 6.50 -1.82 4.75
CA ILE A 146 7.17 -1.23 3.57
C ILE A 146 7.15 0.29 3.70
N GLN A 147 5.98 0.89 3.92
CA GLN A 147 5.82 2.34 4.00
C GLN A 147 6.72 2.95 5.10
N CYS A 148 6.72 2.36 6.29
CA CYS A 148 7.55 2.83 7.39
C CYS A 148 9.04 2.70 7.06
N LEU A 149 9.47 1.58 6.47
CA LEU A 149 10.85 1.35 6.08
C LEU A 149 11.35 2.36 5.04
N ILE A 150 10.58 2.61 3.98
CA ILE A 150 11.00 3.48 2.87
C ILE A 150 11.13 4.96 3.29
N THR A 151 10.42 5.38 4.34
CA THR A 151 10.53 6.74 4.89
C THR A 151 11.79 6.95 5.75
N LYS A 152 12.45 5.87 6.16
CA LYS A 152 13.58 5.92 7.09
C LYS A 152 14.91 5.45 6.49
N VAL A 153 14.87 4.48 5.59
CA VAL A 153 16.09 3.97 4.94
C VAL A 153 16.54 4.93 3.85
N GLN A 154 17.85 5.12 3.72
CA GLN A 154 18.42 5.93 2.64
C GLN A 154 17.97 5.41 1.27
N SER A 155 17.44 6.31 0.45
CA SER A 155 16.89 5.95 -0.87
C SER A 155 17.92 5.25 -1.77
N ASN A 156 19.19 5.67 -1.72
CA ASN A 156 20.24 5.05 -2.54
C ASN A 156 20.46 3.57 -2.19
N LEU A 157 20.24 3.15 -0.94
CA LEU A 157 20.40 1.76 -0.50
C LEU A 157 19.29 0.89 -1.11
N LEU A 158 18.06 1.40 -1.12
CA LEU A 158 16.92 0.72 -1.74
C LEU A 158 17.04 0.62 -3.27
N ILE A 159 17.60 1.65 -3.91
CA ILE A 159 17.84 1.68 -5.36
C ILE A 159 18.95 0.69 -5.74
N THR A 160 20.10 0.76 -5.05
CA THR A 160 21.29 -0.04 -5.39
C THR A 160 21.13 -1.53 -5.06
N SER A 161 20.41 -1.86 -3.99
CA SER A 161 20.06 -3.25 -3.65
C SER A 161 19.00 -3.85 -4.57
N GLY A 162 18.29 -3.03 -5.36
CA GLY A 162 17.15 -3.45 -6.17
C GLY A 162 15.87 -3.73 -5.36
N LEU A 163 15.93 -3.65 -4.03
CA LEU A 163 14.81 -3.96 -3.15
C LEU A 163 13.63 -3.02 -3.35
N GLY A 164 13.89 -1.76 -3.70
CA GLY A 164 12.83 -0.81 -4.05
C GLY A 164 11.93 -1.31 -5.18
N LYS A 165 12.51 -1.92 -6.23
CA LYS A 165 11.71 -2.50 -7.32
C LYS A 165 10.89 -3.70 -6.86
N VAL A 166 11.48 -4.56 -6.01
CA VAL A 166 10.80 -5.73 -5.45
C VAL A 166 9.59 -5.31 -4.62
N PHE A 167 9.75 -4.30 -3.74
CA PHE A 167 8.63 -3.74 -2.99
C PHE A 167 7.55 -3.18 -3.91
N LEU A 168 7.95 -2.45 -4.96
CA LEU A 168 6.98 -1.89 -5.90
C LEU A 168 6.16 -2.97 -6.60
N GLU A 169 6.78 -4.05 -7.09
CA GLU A 169 6.05 -5.20 -7.68
C GLU A 169 5.09 -5.86 -6.67
N THR A 170 5.53 -5.97 -5.41
CA THR A 170 4.71 -6.56 -4.34
C THR A 170 3.47 -5.68 -4.07
N LEU A 171 3.64 -4.36 -4.06
CA LEU A 171 2.53 -3.42 -3.91
C LEU A 171 1.58 -3.44 -5.10
N PHE A 172 2.08 -3.58 -6.33
CA PHE A 172 1.25 -3.77 -7.52
C PHE A 172 0.37 -5.03 -7.40
N HIS A 173 0.90 -6.12 -6.86
CA HIS A 173 0.10 -7.31 -6.60
C HIS A 173 -1.03 -7.03 -5.59
N CYS A 174 -0.77 -6.24 -4.54
CA CYS A 174 -1.79 -5.86 -3.56
C CYS A 174 -2.91 -5.01 -4.17
N LEU A 175 -2.64 -4.23 -5.22
CA LEU A 175 -3.67 -3.47 -5.96
C LEU A 175 -4.68 -4.36 -6.69
N THR A 176 -4.42 -5.67 -6.81
CA THR A 176 -5.34 -6.63 -7.45
C THR A 176 -6.44 -7.16 -6.52
N TYR A 177 -6.42 -6.81 -5.23
CA TYR A 177 -7.42 -7.19 -4.21
C TYR A 177 -8.74 -6.40 -4.33
N ILE A 178 -9.33 -6.43 -5.53
CA ILE A 178 -10.48 -5.61 -5.92
C ILE A 178 -11.77 -6.40 -6.14
N ARG A 179 -11.67 -7.73 -6.30
CA ARG A 179 -12.80 -8.61 -6.62
C ARG A 179 -13.72 -8.70 -5.42
N ALA A 180 -15.04 -8.66 -5.62
CA ALA A 180 -16.01 -8.54 -4.52
C ALA A 180 -15.87 -9.62 -3.42
N ASP A 181 -15.46 -10.84 -3.78
CA ASP A 181 -15.26 -11.97 -2.87
C ASP A 181 -13.98 -11.87 -2.01
N ALA A 182 -12.99 -11.08 -2.46
CA ALA A 182 -11.70 -10.89 -1.79
C ALA A 182 -11.31 -9.41 -1.68
N ALA A 183 -12.29 -8.51 -1.77
CA ALA A 183 -12.09 -7.07 -1.86
C ALA A 183 -11.54 -6.53 -0.54
N ARG A 184 -10.45 -5.79 -0.61
CA ARG A 184 -9.79 -5.19 0.57
C ARG A 184 -9.50 -3.72 0.31
N PRO A 185 -10.48 -2.83 0.53
CA PRO A 185 -10.30 -1.39 0.30
C PRO A 185 -9.15 -0.79 1.11
N ASP A 186 -8.98 -1.24 2.35
CA ASP A 186 -7.89 -0.86 3.24
C ASP A 186 -6.51 -1.22 2.67
N LEU A 187 -6.36 -2.44 2.15
CA LEU A 187 -5.14 -2.89 1.49
C LEU A 187 -4.85 -2.09 0.23
N VAL A 188 -5.84 -1.94 -0.66
CA VAL A 188 -5.70 -1.22 -1.92
C VAL A 188 -5.32 0.25 -1.67
N GLN A 189 -5.97 0.92 -0.71
CA GLN A 189 -5.67 2.29 -0.33
C GLN A 189 -4.23 2.43 0.20
N ALA A 190 -3.82 1.56 1.12
CA ALA A 190 -2.46 1.58 1.68
C ALA A 190 -1.41 1.31 0.60
N SER A 191 -1.70 0.40 -0.34
CA SER A 191 -0.81 0.09 -1.46
C SER A 191 -0.65 1.26 -2.43
N TYR A 192 -1.73 1.98 -2.78
CA TYR A 192 -1.61 3.17 -3.61
C TYR A 192 -0.70 4.23 -2.98
N GLN A 193 -0.91 4.52 -1.69
CA GLN A 193 -0.08 5.50 -0.99
C GLN A 193 1.39 5.07 -1.02
N SER A 194 1.66 3.81 -0.69
CA SER A 194 3.02 3.25 -0.68
C SER A 194 3.66 3.25 -2.07
N CYS A 195 2.91 2.94 -3.14
CA CYS A 195 3.39 3.03 -4.51
C CYS A 195 3.83 4.45 -4.86
N ARG A 196 3.04 5.47 -4.50
CA ARG A 196 3.35 6.88 -4.79
C ARG A 196 4.62 7.33 -4.09
N ASP A 197 4.74 6.98 -2.80
CA ASP A 197 5.91 7.31 -1.98
C ASP A 197 7.17 6.62 -2.56
N LEU A 198 7.04 5.35 -2.94
CA LEU A 198 8.14 4.56 -3.49
C LEU A 198 8.55 5.01 -4.91
N ILE A 199 7.60 5.32 -5.79
CA ILE A 199 7.90 5.90 -7.11
C ILE A 199 8.67 7.22 -6.95
N SER A 200 8.25 8.05 -6.00
CA SER A 200 8.90 9.33 -5.73
C SER A 200 10.34 9.17 -5.22
N LEU A 201 10.61 8.07 -4.51
CA LEU A 201 11.91 7.72 -3.98
C LEU A 201 12.84 7.10 -5.04
N LEU A 202 12.32 6.24 -5.91
CA LEU A 202 13.12 5.43 -6.84
C LEU A 202 13.52 6.15 -8.12
N ALA A 203 12.85 7.24 -8.47
CA ALA A 203 13.06 7.90 -9.75
C ALA A 203 12.89 9.42 -9.65
N ASP A 204 13.85 10.13 -10.26
CA ASP A 204 13.82 11.59 -10.34
C ASP A 204 12.57 12.07 -11.10
N VAL A 205 12.13 13.28 -10.74
CA VAL A 205 11.02 13.98 -11.40
C VAL A 205 11.29 14.05 -12.91
N GLU A 206 10.25 13.81 -13.72
CA GLU A 206 10.32 13.78 -15.20
C GLU A 206 11.24 12.72 -15.82
N SER A 207 11.86 11.83 -15.03
CA SER A 207 12.67 10.75 -15.58
C SER A 207 11.80 9.73 -16.32
N LYS A 208 12.34 9.13 -17.39
CA LYS A 208 11.65 8.07 -18.15
C LYS A 208 11.22 6.90 -17.26
N SER A 209 12.03 6.56 -16.26
CA SER A 209 11.69 5.50 -15.29
C SER A 209 10.47 5.87 -14.45
N ARG A 210 10.40 7.11 -13.96
CA ARG A 210 9.25 7.60 -13.18
C ARG A 210 7.98 7.59 -14.01
N ILE A 211 8.05 8.11 -15.24
CA ILE A 211 6.94 8.08 -16.20
C ILE A 211 6.44 6.65 -16.39
N HIS A 212 7.34 5.70 -16.67
CA HIS A 212 6.96 4.30 -16.88
C HIS A 212 6.29 3.68 -15.65
N MET A 213 6.79 3.96 -14.44
CA MET A 213 6.16 3.48 -13.20
C MET A 213 4.77 4.09 -12.99
N CYS A 214 4.58 5.38 -13.29
CA CYS A 214 3.28 6.04 -13.23
C CYS A 214 2.30 5.51 -14.29
N GLU A 215 2.78 5.20 -15.50
CA GLU A 215 1.96 4.54 -16.53
C GLU A 215 1.50 3.16 -16.06
N ARG A 216 2.38 2.37 -15.45
CA ARG A 216 1.99 1.10 -14.82
C ARG A 216 0.98 1.29 -13.69
N LEU A 217 1.19 2.29 -12.82
CA LEU A 217 0.22 2.60 -11.75
C LEU A 217 -1.15 2.98 -12.30
N LEU A 218 -1.19 3.67 -13.43
CA LEU A 218 -2.41 3.97 -14.15
C LEU A 218 -3.05 2.69 -14.71
N THR A 219 -2.32 1.87 -15.46
CA THR A 219 -2.88 0.73 -16.20
C THR A 219 -3.16 -0.50 -15.34
N GLU A 220 -2.22 -0.89 -14.48
CA GLU A 220 -2.29 -2.07 -13.61
C GLU A 220 -2.99 -1.77 -12.28
N GLY A 221 -3.07 -0.49 -11.89
CA GLY A 221 -3.74 -0.05 -10.67
C GLY A 221 -5.07 0.65 -10.97
N ILE A 222 -5.01 1.91 -11.36
CA ILE A 222 -6.17 2.84 -11.39
C ILE A 222 -7.26 2.40 -12.35
N LEU A 223 -6.88 2.00 -13.59
CA LEU A 223 -7.87 1.54 -14.56
C LEU A 223 -8.52 0.23 -14.10
N LEU A 224 -7.74 -0.62 -13.44
CA LEU A 224 -8.22 -1.87 -12.88
C LEU A 224 -9.22 -1.61 -11.72
N SER A 225 -8.82 -0.85 -10.70
CA SER A 225 -9.68 -0.53 -9.55
C SER A 225 -10.91 0.32 -9.91
N GLY A 226 -10.80 1.19 -10.92
CA GLY A 226 -11.91 1.97 -11.46
C GLY A 226 -13.06 1.14 -12.03
N THR A 227 -12.79 -0.13 -12.39
CA THR A 227 -13.82 -1.07 -12.87
C THR A 227 -14.35 -2.02 -11.80
N ALA A 228 -13.79 -2.00 -10.58
CA ALA A 228 -14.13 -2.92 -9.50
C ALA A 228 -15.62 -2.91 -9.14
N GLU A 229 -16.22 -4.03 -8.76
CA GLU A 229 -17.66 -4.04 -8.40
C GLU A 229 -17.97 -3.21 -7.16
N LEU A 230 -17.03 -3.12 -6.22
CA LEU A 230 -17.17 -2.36 -4.99
C LEU A 230 -16.88 -0.86 -5.23
N TRP A 231 -17.90 -0.02 -5.02
CA TRP A 231 -17.80 1.44 -5.20
C TRP A 231 -16.69 2.09 -4.41
N GLU A 232 -16.39 1.59 -3.21
CA GLU A 232 -15.30 2.09 -2.38
C GLU A 232 -13.94 1.94 -3.07
N ILE A 233 -13.69 0.79 -3.70
CA ILE A 233 -12.44 0.53 -4.43
C ILE A 233 -12.37 1.37 -5.70
N ARG A 234 -13.50 1.53 -6.42
CA ARG A 234 -13.56 2.46 -7.56
C ARG A 234 -13.17 3.87 -7.14
N ARG A 235 -13.71 4.35 -6.01
CA ARG A 235 -13.40 5.68 -5.46
C ARG A 235 -11.91 5.82 -5.17
N ILE A 236 -11.34 4.87 -4.44
CA ILE A 236 -9.91 4.82 -4.10
C ILE A 236 -9.05 4.94 -5.37
N GLY A 237 -9.41 4.20 -6.44
CA GLY A 237 -8.74 4.24 -7.73
C GLY A 237 -8.80 5.60 -8.41
N ILE A 238 -10.01 6.14 -8.64
CA ILE A 238 -10.18 7.40 -9.37
C ILE A 238 -9.55 8.59 -8.63
N GLU A 239 -9.50 8.55 -7.30
CA GLU A 239 -8.87 9.59 -6.48
C GLU A 239 -7.35 9.67 -6.69
N GLN A 240 -6.73 8.67 -7.31
CA GLN A 240 -5.31 8.71 -7.69
C GLN A 240 -5.05 9.37 -9.06
N ILE A 241 -6.08 9.58 -9.88
CA ILE A 241 -5.91 10.18 -11.21
C ILE A 241 -5.25 11.57 -11.16
N PRO A 242 -5.57 12.49 -10.22
CA PRO A 242 -4.89 13.78 -10.13
C PRO A 242 -3.37 13.64 -9.93
N PHE A 243 -2.93 12.65 -9.15
CA PHE A 243 -1.50 12.37 -9.00
C PHE A 243 -0.88 11.96 -10.34
N ILE A 244 -1.51 11.06 -11.08
CA ILE A 244 -1.04 10.65 -12.42
C ILE A 244 -1.02 11.81 -13.41
N CYS A 245 -2.05 12.67 -13.40
CA CYS A 245 -2.09 13.85 -14.28
C CYS A 245 -0.93 14.80 -14.03
N ASN A 246 -0.50 14.95 -12.76
CA ASN A 246 0.65 15.75 -12.38
C ASN A 246 1.97 15.10 -12.80
N GLU A 247 2.08 13.77 -12.66
CA GLU A 247 3.30 13.01 -12.96
C GLU A 247 3.54 12.81 -14.46
N LEU A 248 2.48 12.54 -15.24
CA LEU A 248 2.57 12.30 -16.68
C LEU A 248 2.46 13.60 -17.49
N GLY A 249 1.87 14.66 -16.92
CA GLY A 249 1.62 15.91 -17.63
C GLY A 249 0.91 15.68 -18.95
N ILE A 250 1.48 16.20 -20.05
CA ILE A 250 0.90 16.07 -21.41
C ILE A 250 0.77 14.61 -21.88
N MET A 251 1.55 13.67 -21.33
CA MET A 251 1.47 12.25 -21.69
C MET A 251 0.16 11.60 -21.24
N THR A 252 -0.56 12.21 -20.30
CA THR A 252 -1.92 11.82 -19.89
C THR A 252 -2.86 11.72 -21.09
N VAL A 253 -2.63 12.49 -22.17
CA VAL A 253 -3.46 12.48 -23.38
C VAL A 253 -3.60 11.08 -24.00
N GLN A 254 -2.60 10.21 -23.85
CA GLN A 254 -2.64 8.85 -24.39
C GLN A 254 -3.70 7.98 -23.69
N TYR A 255 -4.04 8.33 -22.46
CA TYR A 255 -4.92 7.57 -21.59
C TYR A 255 -6.27 8.26 -21.37
N VAL A 256 -6.47 9.45 -21.94
CA VAL A 256 -7.69 10.26 -21.72
C VAL A 256 -8.96 9.49 -22.06
N LYS A 257 -8.95 8.69 -23.13
CA LYS A 257 -10.11 7.87 -23.51
C LYS A 257 -10.47 6.87 -22.42
N SER A 258 -9.49 6.14 -21.89
CA SER A 258 -9.71 5.14 -20.83
C SER A 258 -10.17 5.80 -19.52
N ILE A 259 -9.57 6.94 -19.16
CA ILE A 259 -9.95 7.71 -17.97
C ILE A 259 -11.38 8.23 -18.09
N LEU A 260 -11.75 8.80 -19.25
CA LEU A 260 -13.08 9.33 -19.48
C LEU A 260 -14.15 8.25 -19.48
N VAL A 261 -13.87 7.06 -20.01
CA VAL A 261 -14.80 5.92 -19.94
C VAL A 261 -15.15 5.60 -18.49
N LEU A 262 -14.15 5.54 -17.59
CA LEU A 262 -14.38 5.28 -16.17
C LEU A 262 -15.20 6.38 -15.51
N ILE A 263 -14.84 7.65 -15.74
CA ILE A 263 -15.53 8.78 -15.12
C ILE A 263 -16.98 8.87 -15.61
N CYS A 264 -17.22 8.71 -16.91
CA CYS A 264 -18.56 8.73 -17.48
C CYS A 264 -19.41 7.58 -16.94
N ASP A 265 -18.87 6.35 -16.84
CA ASP A 265 -19.59 5.20 -16.26
C ASP A 265 -20.09 5.51 -14.83
N ILE A 266 -19.26 6.17 -14.01
CA ILE A 266 -19.65 6.59 -12.65
C ILE A 266 -20.73 7.68 -12.68
N LEU A 267 -20.58 8.71 -13.52
CA LEU A 267 -21.51 9.83 -13.58
C LEU A 267 -22.88 9.42 -14.11
N GLU A 268 -22.91 8.53 -15.10
CA GLU A 268 -24.11 8.01 -15.75
C GLU A 268 -24.81 6.92 -14.92
N SER A 269 -24.09 6.22 -14.03
CA SER A 269 -24.66 5.18 -13.18
C SER A 269 -25.76 5.72 -12.27
N SER A 270 -26.91 5.05 -12.28
CA SER A 270 -28.04 5.29 -11.36
C SER A 270 -27.74 4.82 -9.93
N HIS A 271 -26.77 3.91 -9.77
CA HIS A 271 -26.42 3.29 -8.49
C HIS A 271 -25.25 4.00 -7.78
N ALA A 272 -24.52 4.87 -8.48
CA ALA A 272 -23.44 5.65 -7.88
C ALA A 272 -23.99 6.67 -6.88
N SER A 273 -23.42 6.70 -5.68
CA SER A 273 -23.76 7.69 -4.66
C SER A 273 -23.41 9.11 -5.12
N SER A 274 -24.06 10.11 -4.52
CA SER A 274 -23.75 11.52 -4.76
C SER A 274 -22.26 11.82 -4.52
N GLU A 275 -21.70 11.29 -3.43
CA GLU A 275 -20.28 11.43 -3.09
C GLU A 275 -19.36 10.87 -4.18
N MET A 276 -19.71 9.72 -4.75
CA MET A 276 -18.94 9.10 -5.82
C MET A 276 -18.98 9.94 -7.12
N LYS A 277 -20.15 10.48 -7.47
CA LYS A 277 -20.28 11.40 -8.62
C LYS A 277 -19.48 12.69 -8.41
N ILE A 278 -19.44 13.20 -7.18
CA ILE A 278 -18.58 14.35 -6.80
C ILE A 278 -17.11 14.02 -7.03
N ALA A 279 -16.65 12.89 -6.49
CA ALA A 279 -15.27 12.45 -6.66
C ALA A 279 -14.91 12.34 -8.14
N ALA A 280 -15.76 11.69 -8.95
CA ALA A 280 -15.54 11.54 -10.39
C ALA A 280 -15.49 12.89 -11.12
N GLY A 281 -16.40 13.82 -10.79
CA GLY A 281 -16.39 15.16 -11.37
C GLY A 281 -15.17 16.00 -10.98
N LYS A 282 -14.68 15.88 -9.73
CA LYS A 282 -13.45 16.57 -9.27
C LYS A 282 -12.21 16.12 -10.04
N VAL A 283 -12.18 14.87 -10.50
CA VAL A 283 -11.06 14.31 -11.29
C VAL A 283 -11.01 14.86 -12.73
N LEU A 284 -12.11 15.36 -13.29
CA LEU A 284 -12.12 15.91 -14.65
C LEU A 284 -11.22 17.15 -14.77
N THR A 285 -11.16 18.01 -13.75
CA THR A 285 -10.35 19.22 -13.77
C THR A 285 -8.86 18.95 -14.07
N PRO A 286 -8.14 18.12 -13.31
CA PRO A 286 -6.73 17.83 -13.61
C PRO A 286 -6.54 17.13 -14.95
N VAL A 287 -7.45 16.23 -15.35
CA VAL A 287 -7.39 15.57 -16.67
C VAL A 287 -7.47 16.60 -17.81
N MET A 288 -8.41 17.54 -17.72
CA MET A 288 -8.62 18.57 -18.73
C MET A 288 -7.46 19.56 -18.79
N GLN A 289 -6.87 19.90 -17.64
CA GLN A 289 -5.68 20.75 -17.56
C GLN A 289 -4.47 20.08 -18.23
N SER A 290 -4.22 18.80 -17.96
CA SER A 290 -3.11 18.05 -18.55
C SER A 290 -3.28 17.75 -20.05
N CYS A 291 -4.54 17.67 -20.54
CA CYS A 291 -4.84 17.34 -21.94
C CYS A 291 -5.19 18.55 -22.83
N ARG A 292 -5.07 19.78 -22.31
CA ARG A 292 -5.51 21.05 -22.92
C ARG A 292 -5.18 21.26 -24.40
N PRO A 293 -4.02 20.84 -24.95
CA PRO A 293 -3.74 21.08 -26.37
C PRO A 293 -4.47 20.16 -27.37
N ARG A 294 -5.12 19.07 -26.94
CA ARG A 294 -5.54 17.97 -27.85
C ARG A 294 -6.89 17.31 -27.56
N SER A 295 -7.68 17.82 -26.62
CA SER A 295 -9.02 17.28 -26.39
C SER A 295 -9.99 17.59 -27.52
N VAL A 296 -10.75 16.58 -27.95
CA VAL A 296 -11.84 16.73 -28.94
C VAL A 296 -12.97 17.58 -28.33
N PRO A 297 -13.45 18.64 -29.02
CA PRO A 297 -14.50 19.53 -28.51
C PRO A 297 -15.79 18.82 -28.07
N ASP A 298 -16.15 17.73 -28.76
CA ASP A 298 -17.39 16.97 -28.50
C ASP A 298 -17.39 16.26 -27.14
N SER A 299 -16.24 15.69 -26.73
CA SER A 299 -16.08 15.03 -25.43
C SER A 299 -16.25 16.01 -24.28
N TYR A 300 -15.77 17.25 -24.45
CA TYR A 300 -15.90 18.30 -23.43
C TYR A 300 -17.36 18.77 -23.30
N THR A 301 -18.06 18.88 -24.43
CA THR A 301 -19.47 19.26 -24.44
C THR A 301 -20.34 18.22 -23.74
N HIS A 302 -20.06 16.92 -23.91
CA HIS A 302 -20.75 15.84 -23.18
C HIS A 302 -20.46 15.88 -21.68
N LEU A 303 -19.19 16.02 -21.29
CA LEU A 303 -18.79 16.12 -19.89
C LEU A 303 -19.39 17.35 -19.21
N GLN A 304 -19.44 18.48 -19.91
CA GLN A 304 -20.07 19.70 -19.41
C GLN A 304 -21.57 19.47 -19.20
N LYS A 305 -22.27 18.81 -20.13
CA LYS A 305 -23.68 18.46 -19.96
C LYS A 305 -23.91 17.50 -18.79
N LEU A 306 -23.06 16.49 -18.62
CA LEU A 306 -23.13 15.54 -17.50
C LEU A 306 -22.91 16.24 -16.16
N LEU A 307 -21.90 17.10 -16.04
CA LEU A 307 -21.66 17.91 -14.84
C LEU A 307 -22.84 18.83 -14.55
N LEU A 308 -23.39 19.49 -15.58
CA LEU A 308 -24.54 20.37 -15.44
C LEU A 308 -25.84 19.63 -15.06
N SER A 309 -26.01 18.39 -15.52
CA SER A 309 -27.16 17.54 -15.18
C SER A 309 -27.10 17.00 -13.75
N ASN A 310 -25.90 16.87 -13.18
CA ASN A 310 -25.66 16.43 -11.80
C ASN A 310 -25.61 17.61 -10.80
N ASN A 311 -25.98 18.83 -11.21
CA ASN A 311 -25.96 20.09 -10.43
C ASN A 311 -26.92 20.16 -9.21
N GLY A 312 -27.58 19.06 -8.82
CA GLY A 312 -28.21 18.96 -7.49
C GLY A 312 -27.20 18.99 -6.34
N ILE A 313 -25.90 18.92 -6.67
CA ILE A 313 -24.80 18.91 -5.75
C ILE A 313 -24.09 20.27 -5.82
N THR A 314 -24.37 21.13 -4.85
CA THR A 314 -23.94 22.54 -4.78
C THR A 314 -22.43 22.80 -4.74
N GLU A 315 -21.59 21.75 -4.66
CA GLU A 315 -20.12 21.85 -4.57
C GLU A 315 -19.39 22.05 -5.90
N TYR A 316 -20.01 21.83 -7.06
CA TYR A 316 -19.32 21.99 -8.35
C TYR A 316 -19.04 23.45 -8.75
N ARG A 317 -19.41 24.43 -7.91
CA ARG A 317 -19.18 25.87 -8.13
C ARG A 317 -17.69 26.26 -8.29
N PHE A 318 -16.76 25.37 -7.97
CA PHE A 318 -15.31 25.59 -8.16
C PHE A 318 -14.77 25.16 -9.53
N ILE A 319 -15.54 24.42 -10.34
CA ILE A 319 -15.20 24.26 -11.75
C ILE A 319 -15.66 25.56 -12.40
N GLU A 320 -14.76 26.57 -12.45
CA GLU A 320 -15.02 27.81 -13.18
C GLU A 320 -15.38 27.45 -14.63
N VAL A 321 -16.69 27.36 -14.90
CA VAL A 321 -17.26 27.18 -16.24
C VAL A 321 -16.80 28.32 -17.17
N ARG A 322 -16.34 29.45 -16.61
CA ARG A 322 -15.71 30.56 -17.34
C ARG A 322 -14.35 30.23 -17.94
N SER A 323 -13.60 29.29 -17.36
CA SER A 323 -12.36 28.78 -17.98
C SER A 323 -12.64 27.84 -19.15
N LEU A 324 -13.88 27.37 -19.31
CA LEU A 324 -14.36 26.51 -20.40
C LEU A 324 -15.05 27.25 -21.54
N SER A 325 -15.40 28.53 -21.35
CA SER A 325 -15.96 29.38 -22.41
C SER A 325 -14.90 30.07 -23.28
N LEU A 326 -13.61 29.79 -23.07
CA LEU A 326 -12.48 30.26 -23.89
C LEU A 326 -11.78 29.11 -24.65
N TRP A 327 -12.56 28.09 -25.03
CA TRP A 327 -12.12 26.95 -25.86
C TRP A 327 -12.76 26.99 -27.23
#